data_AF-A0A8C4VQN4-F1
#
_entry.id   AF-A0A8C4VQN4-F1
#
_cell.length_a   1.000
_cell.length_b   1.000
_cell.length_c   1.000
_cell.angle_alpha   90.00
_cell.angle_beta   90.00
_cell.angle_gamma   90.00
#
_symmetry.space_group_name_H-M   'P 1'
#
loop_
_entity.id
_entity.type
_entity.pdbx_description
1 polymer ?
#
loop_
_entity_poly.entity_id
_entity_poly.type
_entity_poly.pdbx_seq_one_letter_code
_entity_poly.pdbx_strand_id
1 'polypeptide(L)'
;MANEARPCPCDIGDRFEYGGLGHEVQVEHIKAYVCKPSISTGKAVIVIQDILDANGYIAICPDFFVGQKPWEPSDDWSTFMTWMKTRDASKVDREADVVLKYLKKQCNAKKIGIIKYFEDRYSLLHPTFFIFGENDDYIPLEQITLLEQKLKQHCKVDYRVKIYPGQTHGFVHRKREDMNPQDKPYIEEARKDMLNWLNKYL
;
A
#
# COMPACT_ATOMS: atom_id res chain seq x y z
N MET A 1 -21.06 10.37 9.93
CA MET A 1 -20.51 11.64 10.43
C MET A 1 -19.05 11.38 10.75
N ALA A 2 -18.13 11.78 9.87
CA ALA A 2 -16.71 11.75 10.21
C ALA A 2 -16.46 12.88 11.22
N ASN A 3 -15.83 12.55 12.34
CA ASN A 3 -15.64 13.48 13.44
C ASN A 3 -14.49 14.43 13.06
N GLU A 4 -14.78 15.70 12.78
CA GLU A 4 -13.79 16.75 12.49
C GLU A 4 -12.71 16.87 13.59
N ALA A 5 -12.97 16.30 14.78
CA ALA A 5 -12.03 16.23 15.90
C ALA A 5 -10.87 15.22 15.71
N ARG A 6 -10.90 14.34 14.69
CA ARG A 6 -9.85 13.33 14.42
C ARG A 6 -9.61 13.16 12.91
N PRO A 7 -8.80 14.01 12.26
CA PRO A 7 -8.47 13.84 10.84
C PRO A 7 -7.79 12.49 10.58
N CYS A 8 -8.03 11.88 9.41
CA CYS A 8 -7.34 10.67 9.02
C CYS A 8 -5.83 10.94 8.99
N PRO A 9 -4.98 10.13 9.65
CA PRO A 9 -3.53 10.29 9.56
C PRO A 9 -2.99 10.19 8.12
N CYS A 10 -3.79 9.63 7.20
CA CYS A 10 -3.50 9.56 5.78
C CYS A 10 -3.49 10.94 5.08
N ASP A 11 -4.12 11.96 5.67
CA ASP A 11 -4.24 13.32 5.11
C ASP A 11 -3.05 14.25 5.48
N ILE A 12 -2.08 13.77 6.27
CA ILE A 12 -0.93 14.55 6.77
C ILE A 12 0.21 14.61 5.70
N GLY A 13 -0.08 14.18 4.47
CA GLY A 13 0.91 14.07 3.39
C GLY A 13 1.22 15.38 2.68
N ASP A 14 2.16 16.19 3.17
CA ASP A 14 2.84 17.20 2.34
C ASP A 14 3.81 16.56 1.32
N ARG A 15 3.89 17.16 0.11
CA ARG A 15 4.83 16.78 -0.96
C ARG A 15 6.27 17.04 -0.52
N PHE A 16 7.11 16.02 -0.54
CA PHE A 16 8.52 16.11 -0.17
C PHE A 16 9.42 16.49 -1.35
N GLU A 17 10.49 17.26 -1.10
CA GLU A 17 11.74 17.18 -1.88
C GLU A 17 12.54 15.94 -1.43
N TYR A 18 11.95 14.75 -1.59
CA TYR A 18 12.73 13.52 -1.51
C TYR A 18 13.59 13.50 -2.77
N GLY A 19 14.91 13.30 -2.64
CA GLY A 19 15.78 13.05 -3.80
C GLY A 19 15.31 11.76 -4.47
N GLY A 20 14.37 11.89 -5.40
CA GLY A 20 13.68 10.77 -6.00
C GLY A 20 14.68 9.79 -6.59
N LEU A 21 14.81 8.61 -5.98
CA LEU A 21 15.66 7.53 -6.52
C LEU A 21 15.04 6.87 -7.76
N GLY A 22 13.84 7.32 -8.14
CA GLY A 22 13.10 6.87 -9.30
C GLY A 22 12.82 8.02 -10.27
N HIS A 23 12.04 7.72 -11.28
CA HIS A 23 11.61 8.68 -12.29
C HIS A 23 10.19 8.33 -12.75
N GLU A 24 9.46 9.34 -13.21
CA GLU A 24 8.20 9.13 -13.89
C GLU A 24 8.42 8.41 -15.22
N VAL A 25 7.55 7.45 -15.52
CA VAL A 25 7.50 6.71 -16.77
C VAL A 25 6.07 6.67 -17.29
N GLN A 26 5.93 6.77 -18.61
CA GLN A 26 4.66 6.50 -19.27
C GLN A 26 4.54 5.00 -19.56
N VAL A 27 3.54 4.37 -18.97
CA VAL A 27 3.24 2.94 -19.08
C VAL A 27 1.92 2.80 -19.83
N GLU A 28 2.01 2.75 -21.17
CA GLU A 28 0.87 2.87 -22.08
C GLU A 28 0.01 4.11 -21.76
N HIS A 29 -1.22 3.96 -21.29
CA HIS A 29 -2.11 5.07 -20.93
C HIS A 29 -1.99 5.54 -19.47
N ILE A 30 -1.09 4.94 -18.68
CA ILE A 30 -0.95 5.18 -17.24
C ILE A 30 0.40 5.85 -16.97
N LYS A 31 0.41 6.87 -16.11
CA LYS A 31 1.64 7.41 -15.54
C LYS A 31 2.06 6.55 -14.35
N ALA A 32 3.35 6.31 -14.19
CA ALA A 32 3.85 5.60 -13.02
C ALA A 32 5.19 6.19 -12.57
N TYR A 33 5.46 6.14 -11.27
CA TYR A 33 6.79 6.41 -10.73
C TYR A 33 7.53 5.09 -10.52
N VAL A 34 8.74 4.96 -11.08
CA VAL A 34 9.53 3.73 -11.02
C VAL A 34 10.88 3.98 -10.39
N CYS A 35 11.20 3.20 -9.36
CA CYS A 35 12.53 3.11 -8.78
C CYS A 35 13.14 1.74 -9.11
N LYS A 36 14.38 1.73 -9.60
CA LYS A 36 15.11 0.51 -9.95
C LYS A 36 16.32 0.37 -9.03
N PRO A 37 16.64 -0.84 -8.54
CA PRO A 37 17.84 -1.07 -7.76
C PRO A 37 19.08 -0.95 -8.67
N SER A 38 20.23 -0.67 -8.07
CA SER A 38 21.52 -0.61 -8.78
C SER A 38 21.92 -1.94 -9.43
N ILE A 39 21.45 -3.06 -8.86
CA ILE A 39 21.65 -4.41 -9.39
C ILE A 39 20.29 -5.06 -9.55
N SER A 40 19.98 -5.52 -10.76
CA SER A 40 18.71 -6.20 -11.03
C SER A 40 18.68 -7.58 -10.38
N THR A 41 17.64 -7.82 -9.58
CA THR A 41 17.36 -9.12 -8.94
C THR A 41 16.27 -9.90 -9.69
N GLY A 42 15.66 -9.30 -10.72
CA GLY A 42 14.46 -9.83 -11.37
C GLY A 42 13.21 -9.81 -10.48
N LYS A 43 13.24 -9.09 -9.35
CA LYS A 43 12.11 -8.93 -8.43
C LYS A 43 11.51 -7.53 -8.57
N ALA A 44 10.19 -7.44 -8.60
CA ALA A 44 9.46 -6.18 -8.60
C ALA A 44 8.37 -6.16 -7.54
N VAL A 45 7.99 -4.97 -7.11
CA VAL A 45 6.88 -4.70 -6.20
C VAL A 45 6.03 -3.59 -6.78
N ILE A 46 4.73 -3.84 -6.90
CA ILE A 46 3.74 -2.82 -7.20
C ILE A 46 3.31 -2.20 -5.88
N VAL A 47 3.39 -0.89 -5.79
CA VAL A 47 3.08 -0.11 -4.60
C VAL A 47 1.79 0.66 -4.88
N ILE A 48 0.72 0.28 -4.19
CA ILE A 48 -0.63 0.86 -4.29
C ILE A 48 -0.91 1.63 -2.99
N GLN A 49 0.03 2.50 -2.59
CA GLN A 49 -0.01 3.57 -1.57
C GLN A 49 1.40 3.94 -1.07
N ASP A 50 1.53 5.12 -0.45
CA ASP A 50 2.76 5.90 -0.42
C ASP A 50 3.97 5.27 0.31
N ILE A 51 5.12 5.48 -0.34
CA ILE A 51 6.52 5.20 0.03
C ILE A 51 6.91 3.75 0.35
N LEU A 52 7.65 3.15 -0.57
CA LEU A 52 8.56 2.03 -0.31
C LEU A 52 9.95 2.37 -0.87
N ASP A 53 10.98 2.23 -0.04
CA ASP A 53 12.36 2.24 -0.54
C ASP A 53 12.63 0.94 -1.32
N ALA A 54 13.25 1.05 -2.49
CA ALA A 54 13.42 -0.02 -3.46
C ALA A 54 14.06 -1.27 -2.87
N ASN A 55 14.99 -1.17 -1.90
CA ASN A 55 15.54 -2.32 -1.13
C ASN A 55 15.88 -3.58 -1.98
N GLY A 56 16.42 -3.41 -3.20
CA GLY A 56 16.75 -4.52 -4.12
C GLY A 56 15.59 -5.01 -5.01
N TYR A 57 14.43 -4.38 -4.93
CA TYR A 57 13.25 -4.56 -5.77
C TYR A 57 13.13 -3.42 -6.78
N ILE A 58 12.55 -3.72 -7.94
CA ILE A 58 11.96 -2.67 -8.79
C ILE A 58 10.64 -2.25 -8.13
N ALA A 59 10.56 -1.03 -7.62
CA ALA A 59 9.33 -0.49 -7.08
C ALA A 59 8.61 0.35 -8.14
N ILE A 60 7.33 0.07 -8.38
CA ILE A 60 6.48 0.86 -9.27
C ILE A 60 5.24 1.34 -8.52
N CYS A 61 4.96 2.64 -8.58
CA CYS A 61 3.73 3.26 -8.07
C CYS A 61 2.91 3.76 -9.27
N PRO A 62 1.89 3.00 -9.73
CA PRO A 62 1.07 3.38 -10.87
C PRO A 62 -0.03 4.36 -10.47
N ASP A 63 -0.32 5.33 -11.34
CA ASP A 63 -1.50 6.17 -11.24
C ASP A 63 -2.76 5.40 -11.66
N PHE A 64 -3.34 4.65 -10.72
CA PHE A 64 -4.61 3.95 -10.93
C PHE A 64 -5.82 4.90 -11.04
N PHE A 65 -5.67 6.21 -10.82
CA PHE A 65 -6.70 7.20 -11.13
C PHE A 65 -6.69 7.64 -12.60
N VAL A 66 -5.67 7.24 -13.37
CA VAL A 66 -5.58 7.48 -14.82
C VAL A 66 -5.73 8.98 -15.13
N GLY A 67 -5.01 9.81 -14.36
CA GLY A 67 -5.02 11.26 -14.48
C GLY A 67 -6.21 11.98 -13.85
N GLN A 68 -7.17 11.27 -13.23
CA GLN A 68 -8.22 11.90 -12.44
C GLN A 68 -7.64 12.50 -11.15
N LYS A 69 -8.16 13.67 -10.73
CA LYS A 69 -7.68 14.38 -9.53
C LYS A 69 -7.76 13.45 -8.29
N PRO A 70 -6.66 13.24 -7.52
CA PRO A 70 -6.76 12.54 -6.24
C PRO A 70 -7.60 13.34 -5.24
N TRP A 71 -7.96 12.72 -4.12
CA TRP A 71 -8.54 13.43 -2.98
C TRP A 71 -7.46 14.27 -2.32
N GLU A 72 -7.77 15.51 -1.98
CA GLU A 72 -6.88 16.42 -1.25
C GLU A 72 -7.40 16.65 0.18
N PRO A 73 -6.51 16.85 1.17
CA PRO A 73 -6.94 17.15 2.54
C PRO A 73 -7.85 18.38 2.67
N SER A 74 -7.79 19.30 1.69
CA SER A 74 -8.65 20.47 1.61
C SER A 74 -10.01 20.23 0.93
N ASP A 75 -10.25 19.03 0.39
CA ASP A 75 -11.53 18.70 -0.26
C ASP A 75 -12.64 18.50 0.81
N ASP A 76 -13.87 18.90 0.46
CA ASP A 76 -15.02 18.79 1.37
C ASP A 76 -15.46 17.33 1.54
N TRP A 77 -15.24 16.77 2.74
CA TRP A 77 -15.64 15.42 3.14
C TRP A 77 -17.09 15.05 2.84
N SER A 78 -18.02 16.02 2.77
CA SER A 78 -19.41 15.76 2.39
C SER A 78 -19.53 15.18 0.97
N THR A 79 -18.54 15.47 0.10
CA THR A 79 -18.49 15.04 -1.30
C THR A 79 -17.71 13.75 -1.52
N PHE A 80 -17.06 13.20 -0.48
CA PHE A 80 -16.17 12.04 -0.58
C PHE A 80 -16.84 10.84 -1.27
N MET A 81 -18.08 10.51 -0.89
CA MET A 81 -18.81 9.39 -1.48
C MET A 81 -19.10 9.60 -2.97
N THR A 82 -19.31 10.84 -3.42
CA THR A 82 -19.50 11.17 -4.83
C THR A 82 -18.18 11.08 -5.59
N TRP A 83 -17.09 11.59 -5.02
CA TRP A 83 -15.75 11.47 -5.56
C TRP A 83 -15.32 9.99 -5.71
N MET A 84 -15.64 9.15 -4.72
CA MET A 84 -15.31 7.73 -4.72
C MET A 84 -16.06 6.96 -5.82
N LYS A 85 -17.32 7.32 -6.10
CA LYS A 85 -18.13 6.68 -7.17
C LYS A 85 -17.52 6.81 -8.57
N THR A 86 -16.73 7.85 -8.83
CA THR A 86 -16.10 8.01 -10.15
C THR A 86 -14.76 7.26 -10.27
N ARG A 87 -14.29 6.64 -9.18
CA ARG A 87 -13.01 5.91 -9.08
C ARG A 87 -13.27 4.48 -8.60
N ASP A 88 -14.08 3.76 -9.38
CA ASP A 88 -14.49 2.40 -9.07
C ASP A 88 -13.28 1.44 -9.07
N ALA A 89 -12.86 1.03 -7.88
CA ALA A 89 -11.72 0.13 -7.67
C ALA A 89 -11.94 -1.27 -8.28
N SER A 90 -13.17 -1.64 -8.66
CA SER A 90 -13.44 -2.90 -9.37
C SER A 90 -13.03 -2.87 -10.85
N LYS A 91 -12.70 -1.69 -11.39
CA LYS A 91 -12.39 -1.49 -12.82
C LYS A 91 -10.91 -1.30 -13.13
N VAL A 92 -10.03 -1.65 -12.19
CA VAL A 92 -8.56 -1.45 -12.31
C VAL A 92 -7.83 -2.61 -12.99
N ASP A 93 -8.53 -3.68 -13.40
CA ASP A 93 -7.91 -4.87 -13.96
C ASP A 93 -7.10 -4.57 -15.22
N ARG A 94 -7.64 -3.71 -16.10
CA ARG A 94 -6.93 -3.25 -17.30
C ARG A 94 -5.63 -2.55 -16.93
N GLU A 95 -5.69 -1.64 -15.98
CA GLU A 95 -4.53 -0.86 -15.54
C GLU A 95 -3.49 -1.76 -14.88
N ALA A 96 -3.92 -2.73 -14.07
CA ALA A 96 -3.05 -3.71 -13.44
C ALA A 96 -2.35 -4.59 -14.48
N ASP A 97 -3.06 -5.04 -15.52
CA ASP A 97 -2.49 -5.83 -16.61
C ASP A 97 -1.40 -5.07 -17.38
N VAL A 98 -1.62 -3.79 -17.64
CA VAL A 98 -0.63 -2.92 -18.29
C VAL A 98 0.63 -2.81 -17.43
N VAL A 99 0.49 -2.57 -16.12
CA VAL A 99 1.61 -2.49 -15.18
C VAL A 99 2.37 -3.83 -15.13
N LEU A 100 1.66 -4.95 -15.05
CA LEU A 100 2.27 -6.29 -15.05
C LEU A 100 3.02 -6.58 -16.35
N LYS A 101 2.46 -6.20 -17.50
CA LYS A 101 3.12 -6.33 -18.81
C LYS A 101 4.38 -5.50 -18.88
N TYR A 102 4.35 -4.26 -18.40
CA TYR A 102 5.53 -3.39 -18.33
C TYR A 102 6.63 -4.01 -17.45
N LEU A 103 6.28 -4.46 -16.25
CA LEU A 103 7.25 -5.10 -15.34
C LEU A 103 7.89 -6.34 -15.97
N LYS A 104 7.10 -7.21 -16.60
CA LYS A 104 7.60 -8.44 -17.23
C LYS A 104 8.45 -8.16 -18.47
N LYS A 105 7.97 -7.33 -19.39
CA LYS A 105 8.60 -7.14 -20.71
C LYS A 105 9.72 -6.12 -20.69
N GLN A 106 9.52 -5.00 -20.01
CA GLN A 106 10.45 -3.87 -20.04
C GLN A 106 11.42 -3.88 -18.87
N CYS A 107 11.00 -4.42 -17.71
CA CYS A 107 11.86 -4.51 -16.53
C CYS A 107 12.42 -5.92 -16.28
N ASN A 108 12.06 -6.91 -17.10
CA ASN A 108 12.46 -8.31 -16.95
C ASN A 108 12.16 -8.88 -15.54
N ALA A 109 11.07 -8.42 -14.93
CA ALA A 109 10.64 -8.90 -13.62
C ALA A 109 10.10 -10.33 -13.74
N LYS A 110 10.67 -11.23 -12.95
CA LYS A 110 10.32 -12.66 -12.86
C LYS A 110 9.38 -12.95 -11.69
N LYS A 111 9.51 -12.17 -10.61
CA LYS A 111 8.68 -12.27 -9.42
C LYS A 111 8.13 -10.88 -9.09
N ILE A 112 6.83 -10.81 -8.82
CA ILE A 112 6.11 -9.55 -8.61
C ILE A 112 5.32 -9.67 -7.31
N GLY A 113 5.61 -8.81 -6.34
CA GLY A 113 4.78 -8.60 -5.16
C GLY A 113 3.87 -7.39 -5.32
N ILE A 114 2.84 -7.31 -4.49
CA ILE A 114 1.95 -6.14 -4.43
C ILE A 114 1.86 -5.70 -2.97
N ILE A 115 2.11 -4.43 -2.72
CA ILE A 115 1.88 -3.75 -1.45
C ILE A 115 0.68 -2.86 -1.66
N LYS A 116 -0.38 -3.08 -0.89
CA LYS A 116 -1.63 -2.34 -1.03
C LYS A 116 -2.37 -2.29 0.30
N TYR A 117 -3.20 -1.27 0.46
CA TYR A 117 -4.28 -1.28 1.42
C TYR A 117 -5.42 -2.19 0.91
N PHE A 118 -6.10 -2.88 1.82
CA PHE A 118 -7.08 -3.90 1.44
C PHE A 118 -8.31 -3.87 2.34
N GLU A 119 -9.48 -3.89 1.70
CA GLU A 119 -10.75 -4.16 2.37
C GLU A 119 -11.34 -5.45 1.77
N ASP A 120 -11.69 -6.38 2.65
CA ASP A 120 -12.56 -7.53 2.40
C ASP A 120 -12.27 -8.45 1.21
N ARG A 121 -11.22 -9.29 1.29
CA ARG A 121 -11.24 -10.64 0.66
C ARG A 121 -10.54 -11.70 1.50
N TYR A 122 -11.24 -12.81 1.71
CA TYR A 122 -10.75 -13.98 2.46
C TYR A 122 -10.12 -15.05 1.55
N SER A 123 -10.46 -15.03 0.26
CA SER A 123 -9.92 -15.95 -0.75
C SER A 123 -8.63 -15.40 -1.35
N LEU A 124 -7.53 -15.57 -0.60
CA LEU A 124 -6.22 -15.13 -1.05
C LEU A 124 -5.67 -16.09 -2.12
N LEU A 125 -5.20 -15.51 -3.22
CA LEU A 125 -4.54 -16.25 -4.30
C LEU A 125 -3.02 -16.37 -4.11
N HIS A 126 -2.44 -15.49 -3.29
CA HIS A 126 -1.00 -15.37 -3.09
C HIS A 126 -0.66 -15.11 -1.61
N PRO A 127 0.56 -15.46 -1.17
CA PRO A 127 0.98 -15.20 0.20
C PRO A 127 0.82 -13.74 0.60
N THR A 128 0.08 -13.48 1.66
CA THR A 128 -0.29 -12.11 2.07
C THR A 128 0.03 -11.85 3.53
N PHE A 129 0.65 -10.71 3.83
CA PHE A 129 0.87 -10.24 5.18
C PHE A 129 0.01 -9.01 5.45
N PHE A 130 -0.85 -9.10 6.45
CA PHE A 130 -1.69 -8.02 6.94
C PHE A 130 -1.04 -7.36 8.15
N ILE A 131 -0.97 -6.03 8.10
CA ILE A 131 -0.41 -5.17 9.14
C ILE A 131 -1.54 -4.25 9.60
N PHE A 132 -1.91 -4.37 10.88
CA PHE A 132 -2.98 -3.55 11.49
C PHE A 132 -2.46 -2.78 12.69
N GLY A 133 -3.02 -1.60 12.94
CA GLY A 133 -2.87 -0.90 14.22
C GLY A 133 -3.93 -1.36 15.22
N GLU A 134 -3.58 -1.46 16.49
CA GLU A 134 -4.55 -1.80 17.55
C GLU A 134 -5.59 -0.71 17.78
N ASN A 135 -5.18 0.55 17.67
CA ASN A 135 -6.01 1.74 17.88
C ASN A 135 -6.45 2.34 16.53
N ASP A 136 -6.78 1.48 15.56
CA ASP A 136 -7.30 1.90 14.27
C ASP A 136 -8.80 2.25 14.39
N ASP A 137 -9.11 3.55 14.39
CA ASP A 137 -10.48 4.07 14.48
C ASP A 137 -11.36 3.68 13.26
N TYR A 138 -10.75 3.24 12.15
CA TYR A 138 -11.45 2.82 10.92
C TYR A 138 -11.59 1.30 10.80
N ILE A 139 -10.64 0.53 11.34
CA ILE A 139 -10.62 -0.95 11.29
C ILE A 139 -10.68 -1.51 12.72
N PRO A 140 -11.88 -1.77 13.27
CA PRO A 140 -12.03 -2.37 14.60
C PRO A 140 -11.37 -3.74 14.73
N LEU A 141 -10.85 -4.04 15.93
CA LEU A 141 -10.26 -5.35 16.28
C LEU A 141 -11.18 -6.55 16.01
N GLU A 142 -12.50 -6.35 16.14
CA GLU A 142 -13.50 -7.38 15.84
C GLU A 142 -13.48 -7.77 14.34
N GLN A 143 -13.30 -6.79 13.44
CA GLN A 143 -13.17 -7.06 12.00
C GLN A 143 -11.87 -7.82 11.70
N ILE A 144 -10.77 -7.47 12.37
CA ILE A 144 -9.48 -8.16 12.23
C ILE A 144 -9.61 -9.62 12.73
N THR A 145 -10.30 -9.82 13.85
CA THR A 145 -10.57 -11.16 14.40
C THR A 145 -11.39 -12.01 13.43
N LEU A 146 -12.44 -11.43 12.86
CA LEU A 146 -13.29 -12.11 11.86
C LEU A 146 -12.49 -12.45 10.59
N LEU A 147 -11.65 -11.53 10.12
CA LEU A 147 -10.73 -11.76 9.01
C LEU A 147 -9.84 -12.96 9.29
N GLU A 148 -9.16 -12.98 10.44
CA GLU A 148 -8.25 -14.08 10.79
C GLU A 148 -8.99 -15.42 10.89
N GLN A 149 -10.20 -15.43 11.46
CA GLN A 149 -11.05 -16.64 11.50
C GLN A 149 -11.40 -17.15 10.10
N LYS A 150 -11.84 -16.26 9.20
CA LYS A 150 -12.17 -16.64 7.82
C LYS A 150 -10.95 -17.09 7.04
N LEU A 151 -9.79 -16.47 7.26
CA LEU A 151 -8.52 -16.92 6.68
C LEU A 151 -8.14 -18.32 7.17
N LYS A 152 -8.28 -18.62 8.47
CA LYS A 152 -8.06 -19.96 9.03
C LYS A 152 -8.96 -21.04 8.39
N GLN A 153 -10.19 -20.68 8.04
CA GLN A 153 -11.16 -21.61 7.46
C GLN A 153 -10.98 -21.82 5.95
N HIS A 154 -10.60 -20.78 5.20
CA HIS A 154 -10.72 -20.78 3.75
C HIS A 154 -9.42 -20.53 2.99
N CYS A 155 -8.40 -19.96 3.65
CA CYS A 155 -7.16 -19.61 2.98
C CYS A 155 -6.29 -20.85 2.74
N LYS A 156 -5.82 -21.02 1.50
CA LYS A 156 -4.97 -22.14 1.08
C LYS A 156 -3.50 -21.77 0.86
N VAL A 157 -3.19 -20.49 0.98
CA VAL A 157 -1.83 -19.93 0.81
C VAL A 157 -1.33 -19.43 2.14
N ASP A 158 -0.01 -19.25 2.28
CA ASP A 158 0.55 -18.70 3.52
C ASP A 158 0.01 -17.29 3.77
N TYR A 159 -0.30 -16.99 5.02
CA TYR A 159 -0.70 -15.64 5.40
C TYR A 159 -0.21 -15.33 6.80
N ARG A 160 -0.04 -14.05 7.08
CA ARG A 160 0.25 -13.55 8.42
C ARG A 160 -0.67 -12.38 8.71
N VAL A 161 -1.24 -12.34 9.90
CA VAL A 161 -1.96 -11.19 10.43
C VAL A 161 -1.18 -10.72 11.65
N LYS A 162 -0.80 -9.44 11.71
CA LYS A 162 -0.15 -8.86 12.88
C LYS A 162 -0.79 -7.53 13.23
N ILE A 163 -1.22 -7.43 14.49
CA ILE A 163 -1.70 -6.20 15.11
C ILE A 163 -0.52 -5.58 15.88
N TYR A 164 -0.27 -4.30 15.67
CA TYR A 164 0.78 -3.53 16.33
C TYR A 164 0.16 -2.72 17.47
N PRO A 165 0.54 -2.99 18.75
CA PRO A 165 -0.06 -2.35 19.91
C PRO A 165 0.06 -0.84 19.89
N GLY A 166 -0.97 -0.14 20.36
CA GLY A 166 -1.02 1.32 20.46
C GLY A 166 -1.10 2.07 19.12
N GLN A 167 -0.88 1.40 17.98
CA GLN A 167 -0.74 2.05 16.68
C GLN A 167 -2.08 2.41 16.04
N THR A 168 -2.11 3.54 15.35
CA THR A 168 -3.31 4.05 14.65
C THR A 168 -3.34 3.62 13.19
N HIS A 169 -4.44 3.97 12.51
CA HIS A 169 -4.53 3.86 11.06
C HIS A 169 -3.33 4.49 10.34
N GLY A 170 -2.82 3.80 9.32
CA GLY A 170 -1.72 4.28 8.49
C GLY A 170 -0.36 4.46 9.19
N PHE A 171 -0.16 3.97 10.42
CA PHE A 171 1.05 4.25 11.21
C PHE A 171 2.37 3.95 10.47
N VAL A 172 2.41 2.89 9.65
CA VAL A 172 3.60 2.49 8.87
C VAL A 172 4.03 3.54 7.84
N HIS A 173 3.09 4.35 7.37
CA HIS A 173 3.32 5.38 6.36
C HIS A 173 3.82 6.70 6.95
N ARG A 174 3.87 6.84 8.28
CA ARG A 174 4.34 8.07 8.92
C ARG A 174 5.78 8.38 8.51
N LYS A 175 6.02 9.64 8.20
CA LYS A 175 7.33 10.15 7.79
C LYS A 175 8.29 10.13 8.97
N ARG A 176 9.60 10.19 8.71
CA ARG A 176 10.60 10.16 9.80
C ARG A 176 10.44 11.34 10.76
N GLU A 177 9.94 12.45 10.25
CA GLU A 177 9.71 13.70 10.97
C GLU A 177 8.42 13.63 11.81
N ASP A 178 7.41 12.90 11.32
CA ASP A 178 6.12 12.69 11.99
C ASP A 178 6.13 11.48 12.95
N MET A 179 7.25 10.76 12.99
CA MET A 179 7.46 9.62 13.89
C MET A 179 7.77 10.12 15.30
N ASN A 180 6.74 10.11 16.16
CA ASN A 180 6.98 10.32 17.59
C ASN A 180 7.85 9.17 18.17
N PRO A 181 8.58 9.41 19.27
CA PRO A 181 9.48 8.41 19.84
C PRO A 181 8.79 7.12 20.31
N GLN A 182 7.51 7.18 20.67
CA GLN A 182 6.75 6.04 21.17
C GLN A 182 6.37 5.07 20.06
N ASP A 183 6.01 5.59 18.89
CA ASP A 183 5.52 4.81 17.75
C ASP A 183 6.66 4.35 16.84
N LYS A 184 7.82 5.03 16.89
CA LYS A 184 8.98 4.71 16.07
C LYS A 184 9.38 3.23 16.07
N PRO A 185 9.50 2.54 17.23
CA PRO A 185 9.86 1.11 17.24
C PRO A 185 8.86 0.23 16.47
N TYR A 186 7.57 0.51 16.58
CA TYR A 186 6.52 -0.26 15.90
C TYR A 186 6.50 -0.01 14.39
N ILE A 187 6.77 1.22 13.96
CA ILE A 187 6.88 1.58 12.55
C ILE A 187 8.08 0.89 11.91
N GLU A 188 9.24 0.93 12.57
CA GLU A 188 10.45 0.27 12.12
C GLU A 188 10.28 -1.26 12.08
N GLU A 189 9.65 -1.83 13.11
CA GLU A 189 9.31 -3.25 13.15
C GLU A 189 8.35 -3.64 12.01
N ALA A 190 7.31 -2.87 11.75
CA ALA A 190 6.35 -3.14 10.68
C ALA A 190 6.99 -3.08 9.30
N ARG A 191 7.83 -2.07 9.04
CA ARG A 191 8.62 -1.98 7.80
C ARG A 191 9.56 -3.16 7.64
N LYS A 192 10.24 -3.57 8.71
CA LYS A 192 11.12 -4.75 8.71
C LYS A 192 10.36 -6.04 8.48
N ASP A 193 9.23 -6.24 9.15
CA ASP A 193 8.37 -7.41 8.96
C ASP A 193 7.85 -7.50 7.51
N MET A 194 7.45 -6.37 6.92
CA MET A 194 7.04 -6.28 5.52
C MET A 194 8.19 -6.71 4.58
N LEU A 195 9.39 -6.16 4.76
CA LEU A 195 10.56 -6.54 3.95
C LEU A 195 10.92 -8.02 4.12
N ASN A 196 10.86 -8.55 5.34
CA ASN A 196 11.10 -9.97 5.60
C ASN A 196 10.07 -10.85 4.88
N TRP A 197 8.81 -10.45 4.86
CA TRP A 197 7.76 -11.17 4.12
C TRP A 197 8.04 -11.15 2.61
N LEU A 198 8.38 -9.99 2.05
CA LEU A 198 8.75 -9.87 0.64
C LEU A 198 9.96 -10.75 0.32
N ASN A 199 11.02 -10.71 1.13
CA ASN A 199 12.23 -11.52 0.95
C ASN A 199 11.98 -13.03 1.00
N LYS A 200 10.96 -13.47 1.76
CA LYS A 200 10.57 -14.88 1.83
C LYS A 200 9.96 -15.38 0.52
N TYR A 201 9.22 -14.53 -0.20
CA TYR A 201 8.40 -14.94 -1.35
C TYR A 201 8.93 -14.48 -2.70
N LEU A 202 9.59 -13.33 -2.74
CA LEU A 202 10.22 -12.74 -3.92
C LEU A 202 11.70 -13.09 -3.91
#